data_AF-A0A1I8IDM9-F1
#
_entry.id   AF-A0A1I8IDM9-F1
#
_cell.length_a   1.000
_cell.length_b   1.000
_cell.length_c   1.000
_cell.angle_alpha   90.00
_cell.angle_beta   90.00
_cell.angle_gamma   90.00
#
_symmetry.space_group_name_H-M   'P 1'
#
loop_
_entity.id
_entity.type
_entity.pdbx_description
1 polymer ?
#
loop_
_entity_poly.entity_id
_entity_poly.type
_entity_poly.pdbx_seq_one_letter_code
_entity_poly.pdbx_strand_id
1 'polypeptide(L)'
;IVRGPSTVDNSKALQGRTVEFECLVEGFPAPQIYWLVDNRSIDANDPDTAARLGARRLWSRQEAEGGSNTSPPIRMRSLLKVLDFMGGEGEAEGMPSDRWRQVPTFTCEAVLSVPGVAIETTRKSFEPTVVYKPQMSPSWQQDLFATGVLGGSATMVCRADGPDPSEIQLRFMRDSLAVGNNGLSGRVTLTEERGPTFARLTMNLV
;
A
#
# COMPACT_ATOMS: atom_id res chain seq x y z
N ILE A 1 18.05 8.49 -13.69
CA ILE A 1 17.34 7.22 -13.40
C ILE A 1 16.41 7.47 -12.21
N VAL A 2 15.15 7.05 -12.30
CA VAL A 2 14.24 7.05 -11.15
C VAL A 2 13.96 5.60 -10.81
N ARG A 3 14.10 5.24 -9.54
CA ARG A 3 13.82 3.92 -9.00
C ARG A 3 12.56 4.00 -8.14
N GLY A 4 11.77 2.94 -8.21
CA GLY A 4 10.54 2.78 -7.45
C GLY A 4 10.80 2.59 -5.95
N PRO A 5 9.76 2.18 -5.19
CA PRO A 5 9.87 2.09 -3.73
C PRO A 5 10.90 1.02 -3.33
N SER A 6 11.82 1.35 -2.41
CA SER A 6 12.81 0.42 -1.87
C SER A 6 12.18 -0.55 -0.86
N THR A 7 11.30 -1.42 -1.34
CA THR A 7 10.68 -2.51 -0.57
C THR A 7 11.33 -3.85 -0.94
N VAL A 8 10.90 -4.94 -0.29
CA VAL A 8 11.41 -6.31 -0.53
C VAL A 8 11.32 -6.72 -2.02
N ASP A 9 10.39 -6.15 -2.78
CA ASP A 9 10.17 -6.44 -4.20
C ASP A 9 10.45 -5.22 -5.13
N ASN A 10 11.04 -4.14 -4.61
CA ASN A 10 11.43 -2.89 -5.31
C ASN A 10 10.36 -2.21 -6.23
N SER A 11 9.13 -2.72 -6.23
CA SER A 11 8.05 -2.37 -7.16
C SER A 11 6.70 -2.20 -6.47
N LYS A 12 6.51 -2.91 -5.35
CA LYS A 12 5.26 -2.94 -4.57
C LYS A 12 5.41 -2.17 -3.25
N ALA A 13 4.50 -1.24 -3.00
CA ALA A 13 4.38 -0.47 -1.75
C ALA A 13 3.20 -0.99 -0.92
N LEU A 14 3.43 -1.41 0.33
CA LEU A 14 2.34 -1.83 1.22
C LEU A 14 1.66 -0.59 1.84
N GLN A 15 0.35 -0.51 1.71
CA GLN A 15 -0.47 0.55 2.29
C GLN A 15 -0.25 0.71 3.81
N GLY A 16 -0.13 1.96 4.26
CA GLY A 16 0.13 2.32 5.65
C GLY A 16 1.53 1.89 6.14
N ARG A 17 2.45 1.56 5.24
CA ARG A 17 3.87 1.40 5.57
C ARG A 17 4.68 2.58 5.08
N THR A 18 5.87 2.71 5.65
CA THR A 18 6.84 3.69 5.18
C THR A 18 7.46 3.18 3.88
N VAL A 19 7.49 4.02 2.87
CA VAL A 19 8.13 3.75 1.57
C VAL A 19 9.18 4.82 1.28
N GLU A 20 10.20 4.45 0.51
CA GLU A 20 11.29 5.34 0.14
C GLU A 20 11.53 5.22 -1.37
N PHE A 21 11.54 6.36 -2.06
CA PHE A 21 11.74 6.47 -3.50
C PHE A 21 13.10 7.10 -3.78
N GLU A 22 13.71 6.72 -4.89
CA GLU A 22 15.07 7.13 -5.22
C GLU A 22 15.15 7.72 -6.63
N CYS A 23 15.83 8.85 -6.75
CA CYS A 23 16.19 9.46 -8.02
C CYS A 23 17.70 9.70 -8.11
N LEU A 24 18.33 9.15 -9.13
CA LEU A 24 19.74 9.30 -9.46
C LEU A 24 19.88 10.16 -10.70
N VAL A 25 20.64 11.26 -10.59
CA VAL A 25 20.83 12.23 -11.67
C VAL A 25 22.32 12.47 -11.84
N GLU A 26 22.78 12.56 -13.08
CA GLU A 26 24.14 12.97 -13.40
C GLU A 26 24.09 14.30 -14.17
N GLY A 27 24.96 15.25 -13.82
CA GLY A 27 25.00 16.55 -14.48
C GLY A 27 26.25 17.35 -14.13
N PHE A 28 26.50 18.41 -14.89
CA PHE A 28 27.53 19.40 -14.58
C PHE A 28 27.10 20.79 -15.05
N PRO A 29 27.09 21.82 -14.17
CA PRO A 29 27.25 21.81 -12.71
C PRO A 29 26.29 20.87 -11.96
N ALA A 30 26.39 20.79 -10.63
CA ALA A 30 25.52 19.89 -9.84
C ALA A 30 24.04 20.26 -10.04
N PRO A 31 23.20 19.34 -10.56
CA PRO A 31 21.78 19.62 -10.78
C PRO A 31 21.00 19.63 -9.47
N GLN A 32 19.95 20.42 -9.41
CA GLN A 32 18.99 20.41 -8.30
C GLN A 32 17.85 19.44 -8.59
N ILE A 33 17.46 18.63 -7.60
CA ILE A 33 16.42 17.62 -7.76
C ILE A 33 15.16 18.05 -7.00
N TYR A 34 14.03 18.03 -7.70
CA TYR A 34 12.70 18.32 -7.21
C TYR A 34 11.81 17.09 -7.39
N TRP A 35 10.92 16.88 -6.43
CA TRP A 35 9.91 15.83 -6.50
C TRP A 35 8.55 16.47 -6.75
N LEU A 36 7.78 15.87 -7.64
CA LEU A 36 6.40 16.25 -7.92
C LEU A 36 5.49 15.05 -7.74
N VAL A 37 4.31 15.30 -7.19
CA VAL A 37 3.21 14.34 -7.06
C VAL A 37 2.06 14.90 -7.89
N ASP A 38 1.52 14.12 -8.82
CA ASP A 38 0.51 14.54 -9.81
C ASP A 38 0.85 15.91 -10.43
N ASN A 39 2.11 16.06 -10.84
CA ASN A 39 2.66 17.27 -11.46
C ASN A 39 2.64 18.53 -10.57
N ARG A 40 2.51 18.38 -9.25
CA ARG A 40 2.65 19.46 -8.25
C ARG A 40 3.88 19.22 -7.39
N SER A 41 4.69 20.25 -7.17
CA SER A 41 5.85 20.17 -6.28
C SER A 41 5.46 19.71 -4.89
N ILE A 42 6.26 18.83 -4.29
CA ILE A 42 6.07 18.46 -2.89
C ILE A 42 6.81 19.46 -2.00
N ASP A 43 6.17 19.82 -0.90
CA ASP A 43 6.84 20.40 0.26
C ASP A 43 6.66 19.43 1.43
N ALA A 44 7.76 19.03 2.07
CA ALA A 44 7.76 18.10 3.19
C ALA A 44 7.03 18.66 4.42
N ASN A 45 6.86 19.98 4.49
CA ASN A 45 6.13 20.65 5.56
C ASN A 45 4.70 21.02 5.15
N ASP A 46 4.30 20.74 3.91
CA ASP A 46 2.95 21.03 3.42
C ASP A 46 1.97 19.89 3.75
N PRO A 47 0.96 20.13 4.61
CA PRO A 47 -0.04 19.13 4.94
C PRO A 47 -0.92 18.73 3.74
N ASP A 48 -1.08 19.60 2.73
CA ASP A 48 -1.89 19.28 1.55
C ASP A 48 -1.23 18.17 0.73
N THR A 49 0.09 18.23 0.59
CA THR A 49 0.87 17.17 -0.06
C THR A 49 0.74 15.84 0.69
N ALA A 50 0.81 15.85 2.03
CA ALA A 50 0.62 14.64 2.84
C ALA A 50 -0.80 14.06 2.69
N ALA A 51 -1.82 14.91 2.74
CA ALA A 51 -3.22 14.52 2.59
C ALA A 51 -3.51 13.91 1.20
N ARG A 52 -2.89 14.43 0.13
CA ARG A 52 -3.03 13.88 -1.24
C ARG A 52 -2.47 12.47 -1.35
N LEU A 53 -1.36 12.19 -0.68
CA LEU A 53 -0.72 10.87 -0.64
C LEU A 53 -1.37 9.91 0.38
N GLY A 54 -2.35 10.38 1.16
CA GLY A 54 -2.84 9.64 2.33
C GLY A 54 -1.71 9.28 3.27
N ALA A 55 -0.72 10.17 3.41
CA ALA A 55 0.49 9.95 4.19
C ALA A 55 0.43 10.76 5.48
N ARG A 56 1.11 10.28 6.53
CA ARG A 56 1.20 11.01 7.79
C ARG A 56 2.27 12.10 7.74
N ARG A 57 3.40 11.80 7.09
CA ARG A 57 4.52 12.72 6.93
C ARG A 57 5.36 12.31 5.73
N LEU A 58 6.02 13.27 5.12
CA LEU A 58 7.02 13.05 4.08
C LEU A 58 8.28 13.85 4.40
N TRP A 59 9.41 13.38 3.86
CA TRP A 59 10.65 14.14 3.85
C TRP A 59 11.48 13.73 2.64
N SER A 60 12.28 14.67 2.14
CA SER A 60 13.24 14.41 1.07
C SER A 60 14.64 14.80 1.50
N ARG A 61 15.64 14.12 0.94
CA ARG A 61 17.05 14.44 1.14
C ARG A 61 17.80 14.25 -0.16
N GLN A 62 18.74 15.15 -0.43
CA GLN A 62 19.64 15.08 -1.58
C GLN A 62 21.08 14.90 -1.09
N GLU A 63 21.81 13.99 -1.71
CA GLU A 63 23.20 13.63 -1.37
C GLU A 63 24.02 13.50 -2.66
N ALA A 64 25.30 13.90 -2.62
CA ALA A 64 26.22 13.70 -3.73
C ALA A 64 26.80 12.28 -3.66
N GLU A 65 26.65 11.52 -4.74
CA GLU A 65 27.11 10.13 -4.86
C GLU A 65 28.56 10.01 -5.30
N GLY A 66 29.07 11.03 -5.98
CA GLY A 66 30.38 11.02 -6.58
C GLY A 66 30.52 12.04 -7.70
N GLY A 67 31.75 12.26 -8.14
CA GLY A 67 32.10 13.39 -8.99
C GLY A 67 32.22 14.69 -8.18
N SER A 68 32.90 15.67 -8.75
CA SER A 68 33.10 16.98 -8.13
C SER A 68 33.25 18.05 -9.21
N ASN A 69 33.35 19.31 -8.79
CA ASN A 69 33.65 20.40 -9.71
C ASN A 69 34.98 20.19 -10.48
N THR A 70 35.91 19.40 -9.91
CA THR A 70 37.22 19.09 -10.50
C THR A 70 37.25 17.73 -11.24
N SER A 71 36.20 16.91 -11.12
CA SER A 71 36.06 15.63 -11.81
C SER A 71 34.59 15.37 -12.15
N PRO A 72 34.09 15.98 -13.24
CA PRO A 72 32.73 15.75 -13.73
C PRO A 72 32.57 14.34 -14.35
N PRO A 73 31.33 13.82 -14.51
CA PRO A 73 30.05 14.44 -14.11
C PRO A 73 29.74 14.27 -12.61
N ILE A 74 28.96 15.20 -12.04
CA ILE A 74 28.51 15.11 -10.64
C ILE A 74 27.25 14.24 -10.59
N ARG A 75 27.29 13.21 -9.75
CA ARG A 75 26.19 12.30 -9.49
C ARG A 75 25.46 12.73 -8.21
N MET A 76 24.16 12.91 -8.32
CA MET A 76 23.27 13.29 -7.22
C MET A 76 22.25 12.18 -6.98
N ARG A 77 22.03 11.82 -5.72
CA ARG A 77 20.97 10.94 -5.25
C ARG A 77 19.96 11.76 -4.47
N SER A 78 18.68 11.59 -4.78
CA SER A 78 17.57 12.16 -4.00
C SER A 78 16.71 11.02 -3.47
N LEU A 79 16.51 11.00 -2.16
CA LEU A 79 15.65 10.07 -1.44
C LEU A 79 14.38 10.80 -1.02
N LEU A 80 13.22 10.24 -1.33
CA LEU A 80 11.92 10.70 -0.87
C LEU A 80 11.30 9.62 0.00
N LYS A 81 11.14 9.90 1.30
CA LYS A 81 10.50 8.97 2.23
C LYS A 81 9.10 9.44 2.58
N VAL A 82 8.14 8.54 2.44
CA VAL A 82 6.72 8.79 2.72
C VAL A 82 6.28 7.82 3.82
N LEU A 83 5.89 8.37 4.97
CA LEU A 83 5.45 7.61 6.13
C LEU A 83 3.94 7.37 6.03
N ASP A 84 3.54 6.14 6.32
CA ASP A 84 2.15 5.67 6.26
C ASP A 84 1.53 5.90 4.87
N PHE A 85 2.27 5.56 3.81
CA PHE A 85 1.87 5.81 2.42
C PHE A 85 0.53 5.16 2.09
N MET A 86 -0.40 5.93 1.52
CA MET A 86 -1.77 5.52 1.22
C MET A 86 -2.54 4.99 2.44
N GLY A 87 -2.11 5.29 3.67
CA GLY A 87 -2.70 4.75 4.90
C GLY A 87 -3.50 5.74 5.76
N GLY A 88 -3.66 6.98 5.31
CA GLY A 88 -4.27 8.06 6.08
C GLY A 88 -5.76 7.86 6.39
N GLU A 89 -6.27 8.67 7.31
CA GLU A 89 -7.61 8.62 7.95
C GLU A 89 -8.82 8.62 6.99
N GLY A 90 -8.63 8.79 5.68
CA GLY A 90 -9.69 8.81 4.67
C GLY A 90 -10.13 7.42 4.16
N GLU A 91 -9.37 6.36 4.44
CA GLU A 91 -9.72 4.99 4.07
C GLU A 91 -10.21 4.24 5.31
N ALA A 92 -11.43 4.56 5.72
CA ALA A 92 -12.09 3.91 6.84
C ALA A 92 -12.16 2.39 6.62
N GLU A 93 -11.95 1.62 7.68
CA GLU A 93 -12.02 0.16 7.68
C GLU A 93 -13.36 -0.29 7.06
N GLY A 94 -13.29 -1.08 5.99
CA GLY A 94 -14.46 -1.53 5.25
C GLY A 94 -14.96 -0.63 4.11
N MET A 95 -14.18 0.37 3.68
CA MET A 95 -14.43 1.13 2.45
C MET A 95 -14.33 0.20 1.21
N PRO A 96 -15.33 0.19 0.31
CA PRO A 96 -15.29 -0.66 -0.88
C PRO A 96 -14.21 -0.21 -1.87
N SER A 97 -13.66 -1.16 -2.64
CA SER A 97 -12.47 -0.99 -3.48
C SER A 97 -12.60 0.05 -4.60
N ASP A 98 -13.82 0.30 -5.07
CA ASP A 98 -14.16 1.31 -6.07
C ASP A 98 -13.98 2.76 -5.56
N ARG A 99 -13.98 2.94 -4.24
CA ARG A 99 -13.84 4.24 -3.57
C ARG A 99 -12.43 4.50 -3.03
N TRP A 100 -11.48 3.63 -3.32
CA TRP A 100 -10.11 3.77 -2.84
C TRP A 100 -9.39 4.94 -3.50
N ARG A 101 -8.40 5.48 -2.79
CA ARG A 101 -7.61 6.59 -3.31
C ARG A 101 -6.87 6.16 -4.57
N GLN A 102 -6.89 7.02 -5.58
CA GLN A 102 -6.10 6.80 -6.79
C GLN A 102 -4.61 6.85 -6.47
N VAL A 103 -3.86 5.93 -7.06
CA VAL A 103 -2.41 5.88 -6.92
C VAL A 103 -1.81 7.11 -7.59
N PRO A 104 -1.01 7.93 -6.88
CA PRO A 104 -0.48 9.16 -7.44
C PRO A 104 0.74 8.90 -8.33
N THR A 105 0.95 9.77 -9.31
CA THR A 105 2.12 9.74 -10.18
C THR A 105 3.26 10.54 -9.56
N PHE A 106 4.39 9.89 -9.30
CA PHE A 106 5.60 10.55 -8.81
C PHE A 106 6.49 10.95 -9.98
N THR A 107 6.94 12.20 -10.00
CA THR A 107 7.89 12.71 -10.98
C THR A 107 9.12 13.23 -10.28
N CYS A 108 10.28 12.73 -10.68
CA CYS A 108 11.55 13.35 -10.37
C CYS A 108 11.87 14.37 -11.46
N GLU A 109 12.11 15.60 -11.06
CA GLU A 109 12.55 16.69 -11.92
C GLU A 109 13.96 17.11 -11.53
N ALA A 110 14.87 17.07 -12.49
CA ALA A 110 16.21 17.60 -12.35
C ALA A 110 16.32 18.92 -13.11
N VAL A 111 16.74 19.98 -12.43
CA VAL A 111 16.95 21.30 -12.99
C VAL A 111 18.43 21.64 -12.93
N LEU A 112 19.01 21.92 -14.09
CA LEU A 112 20.37 22.40 -14.25
C LEU A 112 20.30 23.89 -14.62
N SER A 113 20.73 24.76 -13.71
CA SER A 113 20.79 26.20 -13.96
C SER A 113 22.23 26.64 -14.16
N VAL A 114 22.56 27.11 -15.36
CA VAL A 114 23.88 27.66 -15.68
C VAL A 114 23.73 29.17 -15.87
N PRO A 115 24.37 30.01 -15.01
CA PRO A 115 24.29 31.45 -15.14
C PRO A 115 24.72 31.93 -16.54
N GLY A 116 23.88 32.73 -17.19
CA GLY A 116 24.16 33.30 -18.51
C GLY A 116 24.01 32.36 -19.71
N VAL A 117 23.58 31.11 -19.51
CA VAL A 117 23.36 30.14 -20.60
C VAL A 117 21.88 29.80 -20.72
N ALA A 118 21.41 28.81 -19.98
CA ALA A 118 20.04 28.30 -20.04
C ALA A 118 19.71 27.50 -18.77
N ILE A 119 18.42 27.30 -18.55
CA ILE A 119 17.91 26.35 -17.57
C ILE A 119 17.52 25.09 -18.34
N GLU A 120 18.22 24.00 -18.10
CA GLU A 120 17.90 22.70 -18.66
C GLU A 120 17.14 21.87 -17.64
N THR A 121 16.05 21.23 -18.08
CA THR A 121 15.15 20.50 -17.18
C THR A 121 14.88 19.10 -17.73
N THR A 122 15.12 18.08 -16.92
CA THR A 122 14.82 16.69 -17.25
C THR A 122 13.85 16.11 -16.24
N ARG A 123 12.81 15.44 -16.72
CA ARG A 123 11.79 14.82 -15.87
C ARG A 123 11.66 13.34 -16.15
N LYS A 124 11.38 12.57 -15.11
CA LYS A 124 10.98 11.16 -15.24
C LYS A 124 9.91 10.82 -14.22
N SER A 125 8.81 10.28 -14.73
CA SER A 125 7.63 9.90 -13.94
C SER A 125 7.54 8.39 -13.75
N PHE A 126 6.92 7.96 -12.66
CA PHE A 126 6.56 6.57 -12.39
C PHE A 126 5.35 6.49 -11.46
N GLU A 127 4.61 5.39 -11.55
CA GLU A 127 3.47 5.08 -10.70
C GLU A 127 3.79 3.81 -9.89
N PRO A 128 3.79 3.87 -8.55
CA PRO A 128 4.11 2.70 -7.73
C PRO A 128 2.93 1.73 -7.71
N THR A 129 3.20 0.42 -7.76
CA THR A 129 2.15 -0.58 -7.50
C THR A 129 1.87 -0.60 -6.00
N VAL A 130 0.63 -0.32 -5.59
CA VAL A 130 0.23 -0.32 -4.17
C VAL A 130 -0.47 -1.63 -3.83
N VAL A 131 0.04 -2.30 -2.80
CA VAL A 131 -0.62 -3.47 -2.19
C VAL A 131 -1.41 -2.95 -1.01
N TYR A 132 -2.73 -3.08 -1.09
CA TYR A 132 -3.63 -2.67 -0.03
C TYR A 132 -3.90 -3.82 0.93
N LYS A 133 -4.18 -3.50 2.20
CA LYS A 133 -4.57 -4.52 3.16
C LYS A 133 -6.00 -4.99 2.82
N PRO A 134 -6.26 -6.31 2.85
CA PRO A 134 -7.63 -6.81 2.65
C PRO A 134 -8.54 -6.22 3.72
N GLN A 135 -9.73 -5.76 3.32
CA GLN A 135 -10.71 -5.11 4.19
C GLN A 135 -11.89 -6.05 4.43
N MET A 136 -12.34 -6.15 5.68
CA MET A 136 -13.61 -6.78 6.02
C MET A 136 -14.65 -5.67 6.25
N SER A 137 -15.62 -5.54 5.35
CA SER A 137 -16.69 -4.56 5.50
C SER A 137 -17.53 -4.89 6.75
N PRO A 138 -17.91 -3.89 7.55
CA PRO A 138 -18.82 -4.05 8.67
C PRO A 138 -20.13 -4.73 8.29
N SER A 139 -20.58 -4.55 7.04
CA SER A 139 -21.81 -5.16 6.52
C SER A 139 -21.81 -6.70 6.52
N TRP A 140 -20.62 -7.34 6.51
CA TRP A 140 -20.46 -8.80 6.54
C TRP A 140 -20.19 -9.38 7.93
N GLN A 141 -20.07 -8.56 8.98
CA GLN A 141 -19.78 -9.06 10.33
C GLN A 141 -20.85 -10.04 10.84
N GLN A 142 -22.09 -9.85 10.40
CA GLN A 142 -23.22 -10.73 10.68
C GLN A 142 -23.13 -12.11 9.99
N ASP A 143 -22.35 -12.24 8.92
CA ASP A 143 -22.11 -13.53 8.24
C ASP A 143 -21.03 -14.38 8.93
N LEU A 144 -20.31 -13.81 9.90
CA LEU A 144 -19.25 -14.51 10.66
C LEU A 144 -19.81 -15.38 11.81
N PHE A 145 -21.10 -15.23 12.12
CA PHE A 145 -21.78 -15.98 13.18
C PHE A 145 -22.89 -16.83 12.58
N ALA A 146 -22.99 -18.08 13.02
CA ALA A 146 -24.08 -18.96 12.62
C ALA A 146 -24.57 -19.76 13.84
N THR A 147 -25.88 -19.77 14.03
CA THR A 147 -26.55 -20.61 15.04
C THR A 147 -27.27 -21.75 14.33
N GLY A 148 -27.03 -22.99 14.76
CA GLY A 148 -27.67 -24.17 14.20
C GLY A 148 -28.48 -24.94 15.26
N VAL A 149 -29.48 -25.68 14.79
CA VAL A 149 -30.21 -26.67 15.60
C VAL A 149 -29.68 -28.08 15.32
N LEU A 150 -29.86 -29.00 16.27
CA LEU A 150 -29.51 -30.42 16.08
C LEU A 150 -30.27 -30.99 14.86
N GLY A 151 -29.58 -31.73 13.99
CA GLY A 151 -30.12 -32.22 12.72
C GLY A 151 -30.14 -31.17 11.59
N GLY A 152 -29.77 -29.92 11.87
CA GLY A 152 -29.71 -28.82 10.90
C GLY A 152 -28.31 -28.53 10.38
N SER A 153 -28.22 -27.51 9.53
CA SER A 153 -26.94 -26.95 9.07
C SER A 153 -26.82 -25.48 9.42
N ALA A 154 -25.60 -25.07 9.78
CA ALA A 154 -25.24 -23.69 10.06
C ALA A 154 -24.10 -23.28 9.12
N THR A 155 -24.18 -22.11 8.49
CA THR A 155 -23.18 -21.65 7.53
C THR A 155 -22.69 -20.26 7.92
N MET A 156 -21.38 -20.09 7.97
CA MET A 156 -20.72 -18.80 8.15
C MET A 156 -19.90 -18.47 6.90
N VAL A 157 -19.86 -17.20 6.53
CA VAL A 157 -19.16 -16.71 5.35
C VAL A 157 -18.20 -15.59 5.76
N CYS A 158 -16.92 -15.78 5.46
CA CYS A 158 -15.90 -14.77 5.59
C CYS A 158 -15.70 -14.12 4.22
N ARG A 159 -15.78 -12.79 4.15
CA ARG A 159 -15.58 -12.01 2.94
C ARG A 159 -14.51 -10.95 3.17
N ALA A 160 -13.67 -10.72 2.17
CA ALA A 160 -12.74 -9.62 2.17
C ALA A 160 -12.64 -8.98 0.79
N ASP A 161 -12.51 -7.67 0.78
CA ASP A 161 -12.25 -6.89 -0.42
C ASP A 161 -10.77 -6.53 -0.51
N GLY A 162 -10.26 -6.48 -1.74
CA GLY A 162 -8.88 -6.18 -2.05
C GLY A 162 -8.75 -5.60 -3.46
N PRO A 163 -7.60 -5.01 -3.79
CA PRO A 163 -7.33 -4.47 -5.13
C PRO A 163 -7.22 -5.60 -6.16
N ASP A 164 -6.64 -6.72 -5.73
CA ASP A 164 -6.53 -7.95 -6.51
C ASP A 164 -7.14 -9.09 -5.68
N PRO A 165 -8.31 -9.63 -6.10
CA PRO A 165 -8.97 -10.70 -5.37
C PRO A 165 -8.20 -12.03 -5.44
N SER A 166 -7.24 -12.20 -6.36
CA SER A 166 -6.46 -13.43 -6.49
C SER A 166 -5.36 -13.57 -5.41
N GLU A 167 -4.89 -12.45 -4.86
CA GLU A 167 -3.88 -12.42 -3.79
C GLU A 167 -4.50 -12.61 -2.39
N ILE A 168 -5.83 -12.60 -2.26
CA ILE A 168 -6.53 -12.73 -0.97
C ILE A 168 -6.58 -14.21 -0.55
N GLN A 169 -6.09 -14.51 0.65
CA GLN A 169 -6.10 -15.86 1.22
C GLN A 169 -6.92 -15.86 2.51
N LEU A 170 -8.14 -16.38 2.43
CA LEU A 170 -9.05 -16.52 3.58
C LEU A 170 -8.94 -17.91 4.19
N ARG A 171 -8.96 -17.97 5.53
CA ARG A 171 -8.89 -19.21 6.30
C ARG A 171 -9.75 -19.12 7.55
N PHE A 172 -10.42 -20.21 7.88
CA PHE A 172 -11.04 -20.40 9.19
C PHE A 172 -10.06 -21.09 10.14
N MET A 173 -9.79 -20.48 11.28
CA MET A 173 -8.99 -21.10 12.34
C MET A 173 -9.92 -21.59 13.45
N ARG A 174 -9.74 -22.84 13.89
CA ARG A 174 -10.43 -23.37 15.06
C ARG A 174 -9.65 -22.96 16.30
N ASP A 175 -10.29 -22.22 17.20
CA ASP A 175 -9.75 -22.04 18.54
C ASP A 175 -10.00 -23.31 19.37
N SER A 176 -8.97 -23.81 20.04
CA SER A 176 -8.98 -25.11 20.72
C SER A 176 -9.65 -25.08 22.11
N LEU A 177 -10.15 -23.91 22.53
CA LEU A 177 -10.57 -23.64 23.91
C LEU A 177 -12.09 -23.70 24.16
N ALA A 178 -12.88 -24.38 23.32
CA ALA A 178 -14.28 -24.66 23.64
C ALA A 178 -14.40 -25.77 24.71
N VAL A 179 -13.94 -25.49 25.93
CA VAL A 179 -14.30 -26.24 27.15
C VAL A 179 -15.57 -25.60 27.71
N GLY A 180 -16.68 -25.81 27.00
CA GLY A 180 -18.01 -25.61 27.53
C GLY A 180 -18.58 -26.96 27.93
N ASN A 181 -18.86 -27.17 29.21
CA ASN A 181 -19.42 -28.42 29.76
C ASN A 181 -20.87 -28.73 29.28
N ASN A 182 -21.31 -28.11 28.19
CA ASN A 182 -22.55 -28.42 27.50
C ASN A 182 -22.19 -29.13 26.21
N GLY A 183 -22.29 -30.46 26.24
CA GLY A 183 -21.79 -31.34 25.21
C GLY A 183 -22.25 -30.99 23.80
N LEU A 184 -21.28 -30.68 22.94
CA LEU A 184 -21.38 -31.04 21.53
C LEU A 184 -21.21 -32.57 21.46
N SER A 185 -22.25 -33.30 21.84
CA SER A 185 -22.29 -34.78 21.78
C SER A 185 -22.68 -35.30 20.39
N GLY A 186 -22.97 -34.41 19.43
CA GLY A 186 -23.32 -34.73 18.05
C GLY A 186 -22.11 -34.78 17.12
N ARG A 187 -22.20 -35.59 16.06
CA ARG A 187 -21.13 -35.71 15.05
C ARG A 187 -21.26 -34.53 14.09
N VAL A 188 -20.40 -33.52 14.22
CA VAL A 188 -20.41 -32.37 13.31
C VAL A 188 -19.54 -32.66 12.08
N THR A 189 -20.08 -32.47 10.88
CA THR A 189 -19.28 -32.47 9.64
C THR A 189 -19.05 -31.04 9.17
N LEU A 190 -17.82 -30.74 8.76
CA LEU A 190 -17.41 -29.41 8.29
C LEU A 190 -17.10 -29.48 6.80
N THR A 191 -17.69 -28.59 6.02
CA THR A 191 -17.41 -28.41 4.60
C THR A 191 -16.93 -26.99 4.37
N GLU A 192 -15.77 -26.83 3.75
CA GLU A 192 -15.20 -25.52 3.42
C GLU A 192 -15.20 -25.31 1.90
N GLU A 193 -15.76 -24.19 1.46
CA GLU A 193 -15.72 -23.72 0.08
C GLU A 193 -14.93 -22.41 -0.01
N ARG A 194 -14.07 -22.28 -1.02
CA ARG A 194 -13.22 -21.11 -1.22
C ARG A 194 -13.46 -20.49 -2.59
N GLY A 195 -13.68 -19.18 -2.59
CA GLY A 195 -13.59 -18.32 -3.76
C GLY A 195 -12.49 -17.27 -3.58
N PRO A 196 -12.27 -16.39 -4.57
CA PRO A 196 -11.18 -15.41 -4.53
C PRO A 196 -11.41 -14.33 -3.45
N THR A 197 -12.65 -13.95 -3.18
CA THR A 197 -12.99 -12.91 -2.18
C THR A 197 -13.79 -13.44 -0.99
N PHE A 198 -14.03 -14.76 -0.92
CA PHE A 198 -14.83 -15.37 0.13
C PHE A 198 -14.33 -16.76 0.53
N ALA A 199 -14.54 -17.11 1.80
CA ALA A 199 -14.48 -18.48 2.30
C ALA A 199 -15.79 -18.77 3.03
N ARG A 200 -16.39 -19.92 2.75
CA ARG A 200 -17.66 -20.36 3.34
C ARG A 200 -17.45 -21.66 4.09
N LEU A 201 -17.85 -21.68 5.35
CA LEU A 201 -17.79 -22.86 6.21
C LEU A 201 -19.21 -23.29 6.56
N THR A 202 -19.56 -24.49 6.15
CA THR A 202 -20.85 -25.12 6.47
C THR A 202 -20.64 -26.22 7.50
N MET A 203 -21.36 -26.12 8.59
CA MET A 203 -21.40 -27.09 9.68
C MET A 203 -22.71 -27.85 9.60
N ASN A 204 -22.66 -29.18 9.44
CA ASN A 204 -23.85 -30.02 9.54
C ASN A 204 -23.83 -30.71 10.90
N LEU A 205 -24.86 -30.45 11.71
CA LEU A 205 -25.04 -31.01 13.03
C LEU A 205 -25.87 -32.29 12.90
N VAL A 206 -25.22 -33.46 13.05
CA VAL A 206 -25.88 -34.77 13.04
C VAL A 206 -26.35 -35.13 14.43
#